data_AF-A0A3S0K4B4-F1
#
_entry.id   AF-A0A3S0K4B4-F1
#
_cell.length_a   1.000
_cell.length_b   1.000
_cell.length_c   1.000
_cell.angle_alpha   90.00
_cell.angle_beta   90.00
_cell.angle_gamma   90.00
#
_symmetry.space_group_name_H-M   'P 1'
#
loop_
_entity.id
_entity.type
_entity.pdbx_description
1 polymer ?
#
loop_
_entity_poly.entity_id
_entity_poly.type
_entity_poly.pdbx_seq_one_letter_code
_entity_poly.pdbx_strand_id
1 'polypeptide(L)'
;MFLTQFLDELLSHGAVAVARRPDTFEPVDLEAATVLLTDYHADDALHLPHQAPAFEPAAALWAAEYLYFTVQLTLVRELDAAVVAERLPDYPGELTPAALYSADLLLRYLPNLLSLARGLAPDDVLVARLQRLAGRWPLSFVGHPGPAEEAAEAQVLAHPALRQEYVDRIIQAQDQARAARPALRPLVHAALGSHAARLWPDFHAFVLPA
;
A
#
# COMPACT_ATOMS: atom_id res chain seq x y z
N MET A 1 8.24 -22.58 -5.43
CA MET A 1 7.92 -21.50 -6.40
C MET A 1 8.74 -20.29 -5.99
N PHE A 2 9.25 -19.51 -6.95
CA PHE A 2 10.14 -18.39 -6.68
C PHE A 2 9.36 -17.06 -6.55
N LEU A 3 9.79 -16.20 -5.63
CA LEU A 3 9.28 -14.85 -5.45
C LEU A 3 9.61 -13.98 -6.67
N THR A 4 10.79 -14.16 -7.26
CA THR A 4 11.17 -13.47 -8.51
C THR A 4 10.18 -13.71 -9.64
N GLN A 5 9.75 -14.96 -9.83
CA GLN A 5 8.75 -15.30 -10.85
C GLN A 5 7.41 -14.61 -10.57
N PHE A 6 6.97 -14.62 -9.31
CA PHE A 6 5.75 -13.92 -8.91
C PHE A 6 5.82 -12.41 -9.21
N LEU A 7 6.95 -11.78 -8.89
CA LEU A 7 7.18 -10.36 -9.15
C LEU A 7 7.22 -10.04 -10.64
N ASP A 8 7.92 -10.84 -11.45
CA ASP A 8 7.98 -10.63 -12.90
C ASP A 8 6.59 -10.72 -13.56
N GLU A 9 5.79 -11.73 -13.18
CA GLU A 9 4.41 -11.88 -13.66
C GLU A 9 3.54 -10.68 -13.23
N LEU A 10 3.63 -10.27 -11.96
CA LEU A 10 2.84 -9.15 -11.42
C LEU A 10 3.18 -7.83 -12.13
N LEU A 11 4.47 -7.50 -12.22
CA LEU A 11 4.94 -6.18 -12.67
C LEU A 11 4.86 -6.04 -14.20
N SER A 12 5.08 -7.12 -14.95
CA SER A 12 5.07 -7.09 -16.41
C SER A 12 3.68 -7.36 -17.01
N HIS A 13 2.87 -8.19 -16.35
CA HIS A 13 1.60 -8.70 -16.93
C HIS A 13 0.37 -8.38 -16.07
N GLY A 14 0.53 -7.88 -14.84
CA GLY A 14 -0.59 -7.64 -13.93
C GLY A 14 -1.31 -8.91 -13.49
N ALA A 15 -0.67 -10.07 -13.66
CA ALA A 15 -1.21 -11.39 -13.33
C ALA A 15 -0.26 -12.11 -12.36
N VAL A 16 -0.80 -13.02 -11.55
CA VAL A 16 0.02 -13.76 -10.59
C VAL A 16 -0.39 -15.23 -10.52
N ALA A 17 0.59 -16.11 -10.51
CA ALA A 17 0.44 -17.47 -9.99
C ALA A 17 0.93 -17.54 -8.54
N VAL A 18 0.39 -18.44 -7.72
CA VAL A 18 0.92 -18.77 -6.39
C VAL A 18 0.87 -20.27 -6.16
N ALA A 19 1.81 -20.81 -5.36
CA ALA A 19 1.83 -22.21 -5.01
C ALA A 19 0.66 -22.54 -4.08
N ARG A 20 0.19 -23.80 -4.08
CA ARG A 20 -0.89 -24.23 -3.18
C ARG A 20 -0.44 -24.42 -1.73
N ARG A 21 0.85 -24.62 -1.49
CA ARG A 21 1.41 -24.77 -0.14
C ARG A 21 2.38 -23.63 0.14
N PRO A 22 2.34 -23.06 1.36
CA PRO A 22 3.32 -22.07 1.76
C PRO A 22 4.68 -22.73 1.95
N ASP A 23 5.62 -22.39 1.09
CA ASP A 23 7.03 -22.72 1.24
C ASP A 23 7.82 -21.42 1.52
N THR A 24 8.97 -21.55 2.19
CA THR A 24 9.89 -20.43 2.37
C THR A 24 10.67 -20.18 1.08
N PHE A 25 10.99 -18.92 0.79
CA PHE A 25 11.84 -18.56 -0.34
C PHE A 25 13.32 -18.79 -0.03
N GLU A 26 14.07 -19.24 -1.03
CA GLU A 26 15.51 -19.45 -0.91
C GLU A 26 16.27 -18.11 -0.90
N PRO A 27 17.39 -17.97 -0.18
CA PRO A 27 18.14 -16.71 -0.10
C PRO A 27 18.54 -16.14 -1.46
N VAL A 28 18.95 -17.01 -2.40
CA VAL A 28 19.32 -16.62 -3.77
C VAL A 28 18.16 -16.00 -4.55
N ASP A 29 16.93 -16.47 -4.29
CA ASP A 29 15.73 -15.93 -4.91
C ASP A 29 15.35 -14.58 -4.29
N LEU A 30 15.53 -14.42 -2.98
CA LEU A 30 15.33 -13.14 -2.28
C LEU A 30 16.32 -12.05 -2.73
N GLU A 31 17.58 -12.42 -2.99
CA GLU A 31 18.58 -11.51 -3.56
C GLU A 31 18.18 -11.06 -4.97
N ALA A 32 17.76 -11.99 -5.83
CA ALA A 32 17.29 -11.67 -7.17
C ALA A 32 15.99 -10.84 -7.16
N ALA A 33 15.06 -11.11 -6.25
CA ALA A 33 13.85 -10.32 -6.06
C ALA A 33 14.19 -8.89 -5.63
N THR A 34 15.21 -8.72 -4.78
CA THR A 34 15.67 -7.39 -4.36
C THR A 34 16.18 -6.56 -5.55
N VAL A 35 16.90 -7.19 -6.49
CA VAL A 35 17.36 -6.52 -7.73
C VAL A 35 16.16 -6.04 -8.55
N LEU A 36 15.19 -6.92 -8.82
CA LEU A 36 13.97 -6.55 -9.57
C LEU A 36 13.21 -5.40 -8.91
N LEU A 37 13.09 -5.41 -7.58
CA LEU A 37 12.42 -4.35 -6.83
C LEU A 37 13.21 -3.04 -6.82
N THR A 38 14.54 -3.09 -6.87
CA THR A 38 15.39 -1.91 -7.00
C THR A 38 15.19 -1.24 -8.35
N ASP A 39 15.15 -2.02 -9.43
CA ASP A 39 14.89 -1.51 -10.78
C ASP A 39 13.47 -0.94 -10.88
N TYR A 40 12.47 -1.65 -10.34
CA TYR A 40 11.08 -1.17 -10.31
C TYR A 40 10.92 0.11 -9.48
N HIS A 41 11.63 0.24 -8.35
CA HIS A 41 11.66 1.48 -7.57
C HIS A 41 12.22 2.64 -8.38
N ALA A 42 13.33 2.42 -9.09
CA ALA A 42 13.97 3.44 -9.92
C ALA A 42 13.01 3.92 -11.02
N ASP A 43 12.25 3.01 -11.64
CA ASP A 43 11.27 3.34 -12.66
C ASP A 43 10.01 4.03 -12.09
N ASP A 44 9.42 3.54 -10.99
CA ASP A 44 8.27 4.19 -10.33
C ASP A 44 8.65 5.60 -9.85
N ALA A 45 9.88 5.78 -9.36
CA ALA A 45 10.39 7.06 -8.87
C ALA A 45 10.44 8.16 -9.94
N LEU A 46 10.53 7.81 -11.23
CA LEU A 46 10.48 8.79 -12.34
C LEU A 46 9.09 9.45 -12.47
N HIS A 47 8.06 8.83 -11.92
CA HIS A 47 6.69 9.29 -11.98
C HIS A 47 6.28 10.09 -10.74
N LEU A 48 7.09 10.07 -9.67
CA LEU A 48 6.79 10.87 -8.49
C LEU A 48 7.10 12.35 -8.71
N PRO A 49 6.28 13.23 -8.13
CA PRO A 49 6.65 14.63 -7.96
C PRO A 49 7.81 14.74 -6.95
N HIS A 50 8.69 15.73 -7.16
CA HIS A 50 9.90 15.92 -6.34
C HIS A 50 10.88 14.73 -6.42
N GLN A 51 11.88 14.71 -5.55
CA GLN A 51 12.79 13.58 -5.41
C GLN A 51 12.11 12.48 -4.59
N ALA A 52 12.05 11.25 -5.11
CA ALA A 52 11.51 10.11 -4.38
C ALA A 52 12.39 9.73 -3.16
N PRO A 53 11.81 9.13 -2.10
CA PRO A 53 12.59 8.54 -1.02
C PRO A 53 13.56 7.46 -1.55
N ALA A 54 14.67 7.26 -0.83
CA ALA A 54 15.60 6.18 -1.12
C ALA A 54 14.90 4.81 -1.06
N PHE A 55 15.46 3.85 -1.80
CA PHE A 55 15.01 2.46 -1.76
C PHE A 55 15.40 1.81 -0.42
N GLU A 56 14.46 1.14 0.22
CA GLU A 56 14.63 0.39 1.46
C GLU A 56 14.37 -1.11 1.18
N PRO A 57 15.41 -1.90 0.88
CA PRO A 57 15.27 -3.29 0.44
C PRO A 57 14.43 -4.14 1.39
N ALA A 58 14.65 -3.99 2.70
CA ALA A 58 13.95 -4.78 3.71
C ALA A 58 12.43 -4.55 3.69
N ALA A 59 11.98 -3.31 3.43
CA ALA A 59 10.56 -2.98 3.36
C ALA A 59 9.93 -3.49 2.06
N ALA A 60 10.63 -3.35 0.94
CA ALA A 60 10.17 -3.84 -0.36
C ALA A 60 10.02 -5.37 -0.38
N LEU A 61 11.02 -6.09 0.12
CA LEU A 61 11.01 -7.56 0.16
C LEU A 61 9.92 -8.08 1.09
N TRP A 62 9.80 -7.50 2.29
CA TRP A 62 8.72 -7.83 3.21
C TRP A 62 7.35 -7.62 2.56
N ALA A 63 7.14 -6.50 1.85
CA ALA A 63 5.87 -6.23 1.19
C ALA A 63 5.58 -7.20 0.02
N ALA A 64 6.60 -7.62 -0.72
CA ALA A 64 6.49 -8.62 -1.78
C ALA A 64 6.06 -9.98 -1.23
N GLU A 65 6.72 -10.45 -0.17
CA GLU A 65 6.34 -11.68 0.53
C GLU A 65 4.94 -11.56 1.12
N TYR A 66 4.61 -10.42 1.73
CA TYR A 66 3.29 -10.17 2.31
C TYR A 66 2.19 -10.25 1.25
N LEU A 67 2.38 -9.62 0.09
CA LEU A 67 1.44 -9.69 -1.02
C LEU A 67 1.29 -11.13 -1.53
N TYR A 68 2.40 -11.83 -1.75
CA TYR A 68 2.40 -13.24 -2.18
C TYR A 68 1.55 -14.10 -1.25
N PHE A 69 1.84 -14.06 0.06
CA PHE A 69 1.15 -14.89 1.04
C PHE A 69 -0.31 -14.45 1.21
N THR A 70 -0.62 -13.17 1.05
CA THR A 70 -2.02 -12.71 1.09
C THR A 70 -2.82 -13.29 -0.09
N VAL A 71 -2.26 -13.28 -1.30
CA VAL A 71 -2.88 -13.92 -2.49
C VAL A 71 -3.07 -15.41 -2.25
N GLN A 72 -2.04 -16.09 -1.74
CA GLN A 72 -2.10 -17.52 -1.43
C GLN A 72 -3.19 -17.85 -0.40
N LEU A 73 -3.23 -17.14 0.73
CA LEU A 73 -4.20 -17.38 1.80
C LEU A 73 -5.65 -17.13 1.34
N THR A 74 -5.85 -16.17 0.44
CA THR A 74 -7.16 -15.89 -0.17
C THR A 74 -7.66 -17.08 -1.01
N LEU A 75 -6.76 -17.85 -1.63
CA LEU A 75 -7.10 -18.99 -2.49
C LEU A 75 -7.24 -20.31 -1.72
N VAL A 76 -6.38 -20.56 -0.72
CA VAL A 76 -6.28 -21.87 -0.05
C VAL A 76 -7.37 -22.07 1.02
N ARG A 77 -8.00 -21.00 1.53
CA ARG A 77 -9.14 -20.99 2.48
C ARG A 77 -8.97 -21.78 3.80
N GLU A 78 -7.86 -22.47 4.01
CA GLU A 78 -7.45 -23.02 5.30
C GLU A 78 -6.84 -21.89 6.15
N LEU A 79 -7.72 -21.08 6.72
CA LEU A 79 -7.38 -19.87 7.47
C LEU A 79 -7.36 -20.17 8.97
N ASP A 80 -6.30 -20.82 9.45
CA ASP A 80 -5.99 -20.77 10.88
C ASP A 80 -5.36 -19.41 11.21
N ALA A 81 -5.82 -18.79 12.28
CA ALA A 81 -5.26 -17.54 12.79
C ALA A 81 -3.75 -17.64 13.06
N ALA A 82 -3.27 -18.81 13.49
CA ALA A 82 -1.85 -19.05 13.70
C ALA A 82 -1.06 -18.97 12.40
N VAL A 83 -1.57 -19.57 11.32
CA VAL A 83 -0.93 -19.55 9.99
C VAL A 83 -0.94 -18.13 9.43
N VAL A 84 -2.04 -17.39 9.56
CA VAL A 84 -2.11 -15.99 9.14
C VAL A 84 -1.09 -15.14 9.89
N ALA A 85 -0.95 -15.32 11.20
CA ALA A 85 0.03 -14.57 12.00
C ALA A 85 1.48 -14.92 11.64
N GLU A 86 1.77 -16.18 11.37
CA GLU A 86 3.10 -16.65 10.94
C GLU A 86 3.48 -16.12 9.55
N ARG A 87 2.55 -16.21 8.59
CA ARG A 87 2.83 -15.89 7.16
C ARG A 87 2.73 -14.41 6.83
N LEU A 88 1.96 -13.66 7.60
CA LEU A 88 1.80 -12.23 7.41
C LEU A 88 2.31 -11.48 8.64
N PRO A 89 3.62 -11.55 8.97
CA PRO A 89 4.17 -10.88 10.15
C PRO A 89 4.15 -9.35 9.99
N ASP A 90 4.20 -8.63 11.12
CA ASP A 90 4.39 -7.18 11.07
C ASP A 90 5.78 -6.86 10.53
N TYR A 91 5.89 -5.74 9.80
CA TYR A 91 7.21 -5.23 9.40
C TYR A 91 8.04 -4.92 10.65
N PRO A 92 9.26 -5.47 10.76
CA PRO A 92 10.08 -5.32 11.97
C PRO A 92 10.86 -4.00 12.04
N GLY A 93 10.95 -3.27 10.93
CA GLY A 93 11.69 -2.01 10.85
C GLY A 93 10.86 -0.78 11.22
N GLU A 94 11.53 0.37 11.22
CA GLU A 94 10.87 1.67 11.42
C GLU A 94 10.13 2.12 10.16
N LEU A 95 8.97 2.78 10.33
CA LEU A 95 8.17 3.30 9.22
C LEU A 95 8.71 4.65 8.74
N THR A 96 9.92 4.66 8.18
CA THR A 96 10.50 5.83 7.54
C THR A 96 9.82 6.11 6.18
N PRO A 97 9.97 7.32 5.59
CA PRO A 97 9.48 7.57 4.23
C PRO A 97 10.04 6.60 3.18
N ALA A 98 11.30 6.16 3.33
CA ALA A 98 11.92 5.16 2.47
C ALA A 98 11.22 3.80 2.59
N ALA A 99 10.97 3.34 3.82
CA ALA A 99 10.26 2.09 4.08
C ALA A 99 8.81 2.14 3.56
N LEU A 100 8.09 3.24 3.85
CA LEU A 100 6.71 3.45 3.39
C LEU A 100 6.60 3.40 1.88
N TYR A 101 7.48 4.10 1.16
CA TYR A 101 7.47 4.10 -0.30
C TYR A 101 7.87 2.75 -0.90
N SER A 102 8.93 2.14 -0.36
CA SER A 102 9.43 0.87 -0.88
C SER A 102 8.43 -0.27 -0.69
N ALA A 103 7.72 -0.31 0.43
CA ALA A 103 6.63 -1.26 0.64
C ALA A 103 5.41 -0.94 -0.22
N ASP A 104 5.11 0.34 -0.44
CA ASP A 104 3.95 0.79 -1.20
C ASP A 104 3.92 0.26 -2.64
N LEU A 105 5.09 0.05 -3.25
CA LEU A 105 5.24 -0.57 -4.58
C LEU A 105 4.46 -1.89 -4.70
N LEU A 106 4.34 -2.67 -3.61
CA LEU A 106 3.62 -3.94 -3.59
C LEU A 106 2.33 -3.87 -2.76
N LEU A 107 2.31 -3.15 -1.65
CA LEU A 107 1.11 -3.08 -0.81
C LEU A 107 -0.06 -2.37 -1.51
N ARG A 108 0.18 -1.49 -2.49
CA ARG A 108 -0.86 -0.80 -3.27
C ARG A 108 -1.81 -1.74 -4.05
N TYR A 109 -1.45 -3.01 -4.22
CA TYR A 109 -2.30 -4.03 -4.83
C TYR A 109 -3.32 -4.65 -3.84
N LEU A 110 -3.07 -4.56 -2.53
CA LEU A 110 -3.87 -5.21 -1.49
C LEU A 110 -5.30 -4.66 -1.32
N PRO A 111 -5.58 -3.34 -1.42
CA PRO A 111 -6.95 -2.83 -1.30
C PRO A 111 -7.93 -3.44 -2.33
N ASN A 112 -7.43 -3.69 -3.55
CA ASN A 112 -8.20 -4.33 -4.61
C ASN A 112 -8.43 -5.82 -4.31
N LEU A 113 -7.40 -6.52 -3.83
CA LEU A 113 -7.51 -7.91 -3.36
C LEU A 113 -8.56 -8.04 -2.25
N LEU A 114 -8.52 -7.16 -1.24
CA LEU A 114 -9.52 -7.07 -0.18
C LEU A 114 -10.94 -6.87 -0.71
N SER A 115 -11.09 -6.03 -1.72
CA SER A 115 -12.39 -5.74 -2.32
C SER A 115 -12.95 -6.94 -3.09
N LEU A 116 -12.10 -7.74 -3.73
CA LEU A 116 -12.49 -9.02 -4.35
C LEU A 116 -12.82 -10.09 -3.30
N ALA A 117 -12.14 -10.03 -2.15
CA ALA A 117 -12.34 -10.92 -1.02
C ALA A 117 -13.58 -10.59 -0.16
N ARG A 118 -14.45 -9.65 -0.56
CA ARG A 118 -15.69 -9.29 0.16
C ARG A 118 -16.71 -10.44 0.34
N GLY A 119 -16.48 -11.59 -0.30
CA GLY A 119 -17.20 -12.84 -0.02
C GLY A 119 -16.65 -13.63 1.18
N LEU A 120 -15.53 -13.22 1.78
CA LEU A 120 -15.03 -13.73 3.05
C LEU A 120 -15.90 -13.18 4.19
N ALA A 121 -16.05 -13.97 5.26
CA ALA A 121 -16.80 -13.54 6.42
C ALA A 121 -16.18 -12.26 7.01
N PRO A 122 -16.96 -11.30 7.54
CA PRO A 122 -16.41 -10.13 8.21
C PRO A 122 -15.48 -10.47 9.39
N ASP A 123 -15.68 -11.63 10.01
CA ASP A 123 -14.84 -12.18 11.10
C ASP A 123 -13.65 -13.00 10.57
N ASP A 124 -13.36 -12.93 9.27
CA ASP A 124 -12.22 -13.62 8.68
C ASP A 124 -10.91 -13.00 9.19
N VAL A 125 -10.03 -13.88 9.71
CA VAL A 125 -8.77 -13.47 10.34
C VAL A 125 -7.85 -12.75 9.34
N LEU A 126 -7.92 -13.10 8.06
CA LEU A 126 -7.18 -12.42 7.00
C LEU A 126 -7.69 -10.99 6.79
N VAL A 127 -9.01 -10.80 6.76
CA VAL A 127 -9.62 -9.47 6.62
C VAL A 127 -9.21 -8.58 7.80
N ALA A 128 -9.31 -9.09 9.03
CA ALA A 128 -8.90 -8.35 10.22
C ALA A 128 -7.39 -8.01 10.20
N ARG A 129 -6.55 -8.93 9.69
CA ARG A 129 -5.10 -8.69 9.56
C ARG A 129 -4.81 -7.56 8.58
N LEU A 130 -5.46 -7.56 7.43
CA LEU A 130 -5.26 -6.55 6.39
C LEU A 130 -5.85 -5.18 6.76
N GLN A 131 -6.95 -5.14 7.53
CA GLN A 131 -7.47 -3.88 8.08
C GLN A 131 -6.49 -3.23 9.06
N ARG A 132 -5.84 -4.02 9.92
CA ARG A 132 -4.75 -3.50 10.78
C ARG A 132 -3.56 -3.01 9.96
N LEU A 133 -3.21 -3.72 8.89
CA LEU A 133 -2.16 -3.29 7.97
C LEU A 133 -2.50 -1.94 7.32
N ALA A 134 -3.74 -1.74 6.89
CA ALA A 134 -4.20 -0.51 6.26
C ALA A 134 -4.03 0.73 7.15
N GLY A 135 -4.16 0.56 8.47
CA GLY A 135 -3.88 1.63 9.44
C GLY A 135 -2.41 2.04 9.47
N ARG A 136 -1.49 1.07 9.42
CA ARG A 136 -0.04 1.28 9.51
C ARG A 136 0.61 1.71 8.19
N TRP A 137 -0.03 1.43 7.06
CA TRP A 137 0.49 1.72 5.71
C TRP A 137 -0.45 2.66 4.93
N PRO A 138 -0.62 3.91 5.40
CA PRO A 138 -1.60 4.84 4.85
C PRO A 138 -1.50 5.04 3.33
N LEU A 139 -0.27 5.16 2.81
CA LEU A 139 0.00 5.45 1.41
C LEU A 139 -0.60 4.40 0.46
N SER A 140 -0.59 3.13 0.89
CA SER A 140 -1.00 1.98 0.09
C SER A 140 -2.49 1.67 0.16
N PHE A 141 -3.21 2.25 1.12
CA PHE A 141 -4.62 1.95 1.40
C PHE A 141 -5.53 3.18 1.30
N VAL A 142 -5.16 4.15 0.47
CA VAL A 142 -6.05 5.27 0.12
C VAL A 142 -7.32 4.74 -0.54
N GLY A 143 -8.48 5.27 -0.17
CA GLY A 143 -9.78 4.81 -0.66
C GLY A 143 -10.32 3.55 0.05
N HIS A 144 -9.54 2.94 0.95
CA HIS A 144 -10.01 1.85 1.80
C HIS A 144 -10.54 2.38 3.14
N PRO A 145 -11.67 1.87 3.67
CA PRO A 145 -12.21 2.29 4.95
C PRO A 145 -11.25 1.98 6.10
N GLY A 146 -11.21 2.89 7.08
CA GLY A 146 -10.41 2.74 8.29
C GLY A 146 -9.46 3.92 8.49
N PRO A 147 -9.24 4.36 9.75
CA PRO A 147 -8.33 5.44 10.02
C PRO A 147 -6.88 4.99 9.79
N ALA A 148 -6.09 5.83 9.14
CA ALA A 148 -4.64 5.68 9.21
C ALA A 148 -4.12 6.09 10.59
N GLU A 149 -3.16 5.33 11.09
CA GLU A 149 -2.42 5.65 12.29
C GLU A 149 -1.71 6.99 12.11
N GLU A 150 -1.85 7.87 13.10
CA GLU A 150 -1.35 9.24 13.02
C GLU A 150 0.17 9.30 12.85
N ALA A 151 0.91 8.43 13.54
CA ALA A 151 2.36 8.37 13.43
C ALA A 151 2.82 7.96 12.02
N ALA A 152 2.17 6.97 11.41
CA ALA A 152 2.50 6.54 10.05
C ALA A 152 2.12 7.60 9.01
N GLU A 153 0.95 8.23 9.17
CA GLU A 153 0.52 9.31 8.27
C GLU A 153 1.46 10.53 8.36
N ALA A 154 1.94 10.86 9.57
CA ALA A 154 2.91 11.94 9.76
C ALA A 154 4.21 11.69 8.97
N GLN A 155 4.67 10.44 8.86
CA GLN A 155 5.87 10.09 8.09
C GLN A 155 5.63 10.24 6.58
N VAL A 156 4.44 9.89 6.08
CA VAL A 156 4.06 10.18 4.68
C VAL A 156 4.07 11.69 4.43
N LEU A 157 3.47 12.47 5.32
CA LEU A 157 3.34 13.93 5.16
C LEU A 157 4.66 14.69 5.34
N ALA A 158 5.62 14.11 6.07
CA ALA A 158 6.93 14.71 6.27
C ALA A 158 7.77 14.75 4.99
N HIS A 159 7.56 13.80 4.07
CA HIS A 159 8.33 13.73 2.81
C HIS A 159 7.58 14.43 1.65
N PRO A 160 8.19 15.40 0.94
CA PRO A 160 7.49 16.17 -0.09
C PRO A 160 6.87 15.33 -1.22
N ALA A 161 7.62 14.36 -1.76
CA ALA A 161 7.13 13.49 -2.82
C ALA A 161 5.92 12.64 -2.38
N LEU A 162 6.01 12.01 -1.20
CA LEU A 162 4.96 11.14 -0.69
C LEU A 162 3.73 11.93 -0.26
N ARG A 163 3.92 13.12 0.30
CA ARG A 163 2.81 14.01 0.64
C ARG A 163 1.97 14.35 -0.59
N GLN A 164 2.63 14.70 -1.71
CA GLN A 164 1.91 15.02 -2.95
C GLN A 164 1.23 13.78 -3.52
N GLU A 165 1.95 12.66 -3.64
CA GLU A 165 1.40 11.38 -4.09
C GLU A 165 0.18 10.95 -3.25
N TYR A 166 0.26 11.11 -1.93
CA TYR A 166 -0.83 10.78 -1.02
C TYR A 166 -2.06 11.65 -1.25
N VAL A 167 -1.89 12.95 -1.45
CA VAL A 167 -2.97 13.88 -1.77
C VAL A 167 -3.60 13.55 -3.12
N ASP A 168 -2.78 13.26 -4.12
CA ASP A 168 -3.26 12.91 -5.47
C ASP A 168 -4.08 11.61 -5.45
N ARG A 169 -3.61 10.59 -4.72
CA ARG A 169 -4.39 9.37 -4.49
C ARG A 169 -5.69 9.62 -3.73
N ILE A 170 -5.70 10.51 -2.73
CA ILE A 170 -6.92 10.86 -1.98
C ILE A 170 -7.94 11.50 -2.92
N ILE A 171 -7.50 12.40 -3.79
CA ILE A 171 -8.34 13.04 -4.81
C ILE A 171 -8.85 12.00 -5.81
N GLN A 172 -7.97 11.15 -6.33
CA GLN A 172 -8.32 10.11 -7.30
C GLN A 172 -9.34 9.11 -6.73
N ALA A 173 -9.17 8.70 -5.48
CA ALA A 173 -10.09 7.81 -4.78
C ALA A 173 -11.34 8.51 -4.24
N GLN A 174 -11.38 9.85 -4.28
CA GLN A 174 -12.39 10.68 -3.63
C GLN A 174 -12.62 10.27 -2.16
N ASP A 175 -11.52 10.04 -1.43
CA ASP A 175 -11.52 9.55 -0.05
C ASP A 175 -11.93 10.67 0.94
N GLN A 176 -13.24 10.86 1.08
CA GLN A 176 -13.82 11.91 1.93
C GLN A 176 -13.37 11.79 3.40
N ALA A 177 -13.21 10.57 3.90
CA ALA A 177 -12.83 10.34 5.29
C ALA A 177 -11.43 10.89 5.57
N ARG A 178 -10.47 10.63 4.69
CA ARG A 178 -9.12 11.20 4.78
C ARG A 178 -9.12 12.69 4.48
N ALA A 179 -9.79 13.11 3.42
CA ALA A 179 -9.80 14.52 2.99
C ALA A 179 -10.45 15.47 4.02
N ALA A 180 -11.33 14.96 4.88
CA ALA A 180 -11.92 15.74 5.98
C ALA A 180 -10.96 15.97 7.16
N ARG A 181 -9.85 15.22 7.26
CA ARG A 181 -8.89 15.35 8.37
C ARG A 181 -8.21 16.72 8.36
N PRO A 182 -8.04 17.39 9.51
CA PRO A 182 -7.46 18.73 9.57
C PRO A 182 -6.08 18.89 8.91
N ALA A 183 -5.23 17.85 8.99
CA ALA A 183 -3.90 17.86 8.38
C ALA A 183 -3.93 17.74 6.85
N LEU A 184 -4.91 17.04 6.28
CA LEU A 184 -5.00 16.72 4.85
C LEU A 184 -5.89 17.70 4.10
N ARG A 185 -6.96 18.19 4.74
CA ARG A 185 -7.93 19.10 4.13
C ARG A 185 -7.31 20.29 3.41
N PRO A 186 -6.39 21.09 4.01
CA PRO A 186 -5.78 22.21 3.31
C PRO A 186 -4.90 21.77 2.13
N LEU A 187 -4.26 20.60 2.22
CA LEU A 187 -3.43 20.05 1.15
C LEU A 187 -4.28 19.62 -0.04
N VAL A 188 -5.38 18.90 0.21
CA VAL A 188 -6.35 18.49 -0.82
C VAL A 188 -6.98 19.71 -1.48
N HIS A 189 -7.38 20.71 -0.69
CA HIS A 189 -7.92 21.96 -1.22
C HIS A 189 -6.90 22.70 -2.11
N ALA A 190 -5.65 22.81 -1.67
CA ALA A 190 -4.59 23.44 -2.44
C ALA A 190 -4.31 22.71 -3.76
N ALA A 191 -4.26 21.38 -3.75
CA ALA A 191 -4.04 20.56 -4.94
C ALA A 191 -5.19 20.65 -5.95
N LEU A 192 -6.45 20.66 -5.48
CA LEU A 192 -7.62 20.82 -6.34
C LEU A 192 -7.72 22.22 -6.97
N GLY A 193 -7.35 23.26 -6.22
CA GLY A 193 -7.38 24.65 -6.66
C GLY A 193 -8.72 25.05 -7.29
N SER A 194 -8.66 25.79 -8.41
CA SER A 194 -9.85 26.20 -9.17
C SER A 194 -10.54 25.05 -9.92
N HIS A 195 -9.95 23.85 -9.93
CA HIS A 195 -10.46 22.69 -10.65
C HIS A 195 -11.26 21.72 -9.76
N ALA A 196 -11.50 22.07 -8.49
CA ALA A 196 -12.28 21.25 -7.54
C ALA A 196 -13.60 20.74 -8.14
N ALA A 197 -14.38 21.63 -8.77
CA ALA A 197 -15.67 21.28 -9.38
C ALA A 197 -15.58 20.24 -10.52
N ARG A 198 -14.40 20.05 -11.12
CA ARG A 198 -14.17 19.07 -12.20
C ARG A 198 -13.56 17.78 -11.66
N LEU A 199 -12.55 17.89 -10.79
CA LEU A 199 -11.78 16.75 -10.30
C LEU A 199 -12.50 16.03 -9.15
N TRP A 200 -13.25 16.76 -8.33
CA TRP A 200 -14.01 16.22 -7.22
C TRP A 200 -15.23 17.12 -6.88
N PRO A 201 -16.33 17.00 -7.65
CA PRO A 201 -17.49 17.89 -7.52
C PRO A 201 -18.12 17.92 -6.11
N ASP A 202 -18.11 16.77 -5.44
CA ASP A 202 -18.67 16.60 -4.09
C ASP A 202 -17.70 17.01 -2.97
N PHE A 203 -16.50 17.52 -3.31
CA PHE A 203 -15.59 18.05 -2.32
C PHE A 203 -16.08 19.44 -1.89
N HIS A 204 -16.84 19.49 -0.80
CA HIS A 204 -17.24 20.73 -0.18
C HIS A 204 -16.02 21.42 0.46
N ALA A 205 -15.36 22.26 -0.33
CA ALA A 205 -14.36 23.21 0.14
C ALA A 205 -14.98 24.02 1.29
N PHE A 206 -14.37 23.98 2.47
CA PHE A 206 -14.70 24.96 3.50
C PHE A 206 -14.21 26.31 2.98
N VAL A 207 -15.13 27.24 2.75
CA VAL A 207 -14.76 28.64 2.60
C VAL A 207 -14.25 29.06 3.97
N LEU A 208 -12.95 29.36 4.10
CA LEU A 208 -12.46 30.07 5.27
C LEU A 208 -13.28 31.36 5.39
N PRO A 209 -13.94 31.64 6.53
CA PRO A 209 -14.58 32.93 6.72
C PRO A 209 -13.50 34.01 6.56
N ALA A 210 -13.82 35.02 5.74
CA ALA A 210 -12.97 36.15 5.42
C ALA A 210 -12.60 36.97 6.66
#